data_AF-A0A838JSI2-F1
#
_entry.id   AF-A0A838JSI2-F1
#
_cell.length_a   1.000
_cell.length_b   1.000
_cell.length_c   1.000
_cell.angle_alpha   90.00
_cell.angle_beta   90.00
_cell.angle_gamma   90.00
#
_symmetry.space_group_name_H-M   'P 1'
#
loop_
_entity.id
_entity.type
_entity.pdbx_description
1 polymer ?
#
loop_
_entity_poly.entity_id
_entity_poly.type
_entity_poly.pdbx_seq_one_letter_code
_entity_poly.pdbx_strand_id
1 'polypeptide(L)'
;MLREAKATLDRATGAIISRTSRQSRRQLALKDAQITALRRELARLSGGEDLPASATGRAPVFFVVGNQKSGTTWLMRMLDAHPEILCKGEGRFFGASWRQKSLKQRDTLRPPGSLYNAFLDAEYLRLWIERSVWSRNDDAAEHLDNLTRMAIDYFLEGELLKSGKKVVGDKSPLLTPETIQEISAIYPEAKVIHMIRDGRDVAVSAAHHSRNFGRARKPEGPRESEDGMFSEGQLEKLAAEWASRVGK
;
A
#
# COMPACT_ATOMS: atom_id res chain seq x y z
N MET A 1 28.72 -14.89 -40.61
CA MET A 1 27.59 -15.31 -41.49
C MET A 1 26.56 -16.21 -40.78
N LEU A 2 26.73 -17.54 -40.65
CA LEU A 2 25.67 -18.41 -40.09
C LEU A 2 25.29 -18.13 -38.62
N ARG A 3 26.28 -17.78 -37.76
CA ARG A 3 26.02 -17.42 -36.35
C ARG A 3 25.28 -16.09 -36.19
N GLU A 4 25.58 -15.11 -37.04
CA GLU A 4 24.93 -13.78 -37.02
C GLU A 4 23.51 -13.85 -37.55
N ALA A 5 23.26 -14.66 -38.59
CA ALA A 5 21.91 -14.93 -39.09
C ALA A 5 21.03 -15.57 -38.01
N LYS A 6 21.56 -16.56 -37.27
CA LYS A 6 20.85 -17.20 -36.15
C LYS A 6 20.55 -16.22 -35.00
N ALA A 7 21.52 -15.40 -34.59
CA ALA A 7 21.34 -14.40 -33.54
C ALA A 7 20.34 -13.29 -33.92
N THR A 8 20.16 -13.04 -35.22
CA THR A 8 19.17 -12.07 -35.73
C THR A 8 17.77 -12.69 -35.73
N LEU A 9 17.65 -13.95 -36.13
CA LEU A 9 16.40 -14.71 -36.07
C LEU A 9 15.91 -14.88 -34.62
N ASP A 10 16.79 -15.24 -33.69
CA ASP A 10 16.42 -15.44 -32.28
C ASP A 10 15.92 -14.14 -31.62
N ARG A 11 16.54 -12.99 -31.96
CA ARG A 11 16.07 -11.67 -31.51
C ARG A 11 14.71 -11.29 -32.09
N ALA A 12 14.48 -11.56 -33.38
CA ALA A 12 13.20 -11.30 -34.03
C ALA A 12 12.09 -12.18 -33.43
N THR A 13 12.36 -13.47 -33.20
CA THR A 13 11.42 -14.40 -32.56
C THR A 13 11.10 -13.99 -31.12
N GLY A 14 12.11 -13.61 -30.33
CA GLY A 14 11.93 -13.09 -28.97
C GLY A 14 11.09 -11.81 -28.93
N ALA A 15 11.31 -10.89 -29.88
CA ALA A 15 10.52 -9.67 -30.00
C ALA A 15 9.05 -9.97 -30.35
N ILE A 16 8.79 -10.90 -31.27
CA ILE A 16 7.43 -11.33 -31.64
C ILE A 16 6.72 -11.97 -30.44
N ILE A 17 7.36 -12.92 -29.75
CA ILE A 17 6.80 -13.58 -28.56
C ILE A 17 6.48 -12.55 -27.46
N SER A 18 7.36 -11.58 -27.23
CA SER A 18 7.13 -10.52 -26.25
C SER A 18 5.95 -9.61 -26.61
N ARG A 19 5.76 -9.33 -27.90
CA ARG A 19 4.68 -8.48 -28.43
C ARG A 19 3.33 -9.21 -28.36
N THR A 20 3.29 -10.48 -28.76
CA THR A 20 2.11 -11.36 -28.64
C THR A 20 1.73 -11.57 -27.17
N SER A 21 2.70 -11.73 -26.27
CA SER A 21 2.49 -11.83 -24.82
C SER A 21 1.90 -10.54 -24.23
N ARG A 22 2.41 -9.36 -24.61
CA ARG A 22 1.84 -8.06 -24.20
C ARG A 22 0.42 -7.87 -24.74
N GLN A 23 0.17 -8.21 -26.00
CA GLN A 23 -1.15 -8.10 -26.61
C GLN A 23 -2.16 -9.02 -25.93
N SER A 24 -1.76 -10.26 -25.62
CA SER A 24 -2.59 -11.23 -24.90
C SER A 24 -2.90 -10.76 -23.47
N ARG A 25 -1.91 -10.22 -22.74
CA ARG A 25 -2.12 -9.62 -21.42
C ARG A 25 -3.04 -8.41 -21.45
N ARG A 26 -2.92 -7.56 -22.48
CA ARG A 26 -3.80 -6.41 -22.69
C ARG A 26 -5.23 -6.87 -22.99
N GLN A 27 -5.40 -7.89 -23.83
CA GLN A 27 -6.71 -8.45 -24.15
C GLN A 27 -7.36 -9.11 -22.92
N LEU A 28 -6.58 -9.80 -22.09
CA LEU A 28 -7.04 -10.34 -20.82
C LEU A 28 -7.48 -9.22 -19.87
N ALA A 29 -6.67 -8.17 -19.71
CA ALA A 29 -7.03 -7.02 -18.87
C ALA A 29 -8.32 -6.31 -19.36
N LEU A 30 -8.52 -6.20 -20.67
CA LEU A 30 -9.76 -5.67 -21.25
C LEU A 30 -10.97 -6.57 -20.95
N LYS A 31 -10.81 -7.89 -21.08
CA LYS A 31 -11.86 -8.85 -20.73
C LYS A 31 -12.17 -8.85 -19.24
N ASP A 32 -11.16 -8.76 -18.38
CA ASP A 32 -11.34 -8.66 -16.93
C ASP A 32 -12.08 -7.38 -16.53
N ALA A 33 -11.78 -6.26 -17.20
CA ALA A 33 -12.51 -5.00 -17.04
C ALA A 33 -13.97 -5.13 -17.52
N GLN A 34 -14.22 -5.84 -18.62
CA GLN A 34 -15.57 -6.08 -19.12
C GLN A 34 -16.38 -7.00 -18.19
N ILE A 35 -15.77 -8.07 -17.69
CA ILE A 35 -16.37 -8.97 -16.68
C ILE A 35 -16.69 -8.19 -15.42
N THR A 36 -15.79 -7.30 -14.99
CA THR A 36 -16.00 -6.40 -13.86
C THR A 36 -17.22 -5.51 -14.07
N ALA A 37 -17.33 -4.86 -15.22
CA ALA A 37 -18.46 -4.00 -15.55
C ALA A 37 -19.79 -4.78 -15.54
N LEU A 38 -19.81 -5.96 -16.16
CA LEU A 38 -20.98 -6.84 -16.19
C LEU A 38 -21.36 -7.35 -14.79
N ARG A 39 -20.40 -7.68 -13.93
CA ARG A 39 -20.66 -8.07 -12.54
C ARG A 39 -21.27 -6.93 -11.73
N ARG A 40 -20.82 -5.69 -11.94
CA ARG A 40 -21.43 -4.50 -11.31
C ARG A 40 -22.86 -4.26 -11.80
N GLU A 41 -23.11 -4.43 -13.10
CA GLU A 41 -24.44 -4.29 -13.68
C GLU A 41 -25.39 -5.38 -13.19
N LEU A 42 -24.92 -6.62 -13.14
CA LEU A 42 -25.65 -7.75 -12.56
C LEU A 42 -26.00 -7.46 -11.10
N ALA A 43 -25.04 -7.02 -10.27
CA ALA A 43 -25.28 -6.70 -8.87
C ALA A 43 -26.33 -5.58 -8.67
N ARG A 44 -26.39 -4.59 -9.58
CA ARG A 44 -27.43 -3.55 -9.58
C ARG A 44 -28.82 -4.11 -9.91
N LEU A 45 -28.90 -5.07 -10.83
CA LEU A 45 -30.16 -5.71 -11.24
C LEU A 45 -30.66 -6.75 -10.22
N SER A 46 -29.76 -7.39 -9.49
CA SER A 46 -30.07 -8.50 -8.57
C SER A 46 -30.73 -8.09 -7.25
N GLY A 47 -30.77 -6.81 -6.88
CA GLY A 47 -31.53 -6.31 -5.73
C GLY A 47 -31.39 -7.10 -4.41
N GLY A 48 -30.21 -7.63 -4.09
CA GLY A 48 -30.01 -8.51 -2.94
C GLY A 48 -29.78 -7.75 -1.62
N GLU A 49 -30.56 -8.14 -0.59
CA GLU A 49 -30.60 -7.60 0.78
C GLU A 49 -29.26 -7.67 1.56
N ASP A 50 -29.16 -6.71 2.48
CA ASP A 50 -28.32 -6.61 3.69
C ASP A 50 -26.79 -6.48 3.59
N LEU A 51 -26.37 -5.26 3.24
CA LEU A 51 -25.44 -4.38 3.99
C LEU A 51 -25.62 -2.97 3.39
N PRO A 52 -25.44 -1.87 4.14
CA PRO A 52 -25.67 -0.54 3.60
C PRO A 52 -24.68 -0.32 2.46
N ALA A 53 -25.20 -0.33 1.22
CA ALA A 53 -24.47 0.19 0.09
C ALA A 53 -24.01 1.60 0.51
N SER A 54 -22.71 1.86 0.43
CA SER A 54 -22.20 3.22 0.53
C SER A 54 -23.11 4.09 -0.35
N ALA A 55 -23.51 5.28 0.12
CA ALA A 55 -24.37 6.20 -0.61
C ALA A 55 -23.86 6.53 -2.04
N THR A 56 -22.63 6.14 -2.35
CA THR A 56 -21.92 6.28 -3.64
C THR A 56 -21.98 5.04 -4.56
N GLY A 57 -22.56 3.92 -4.13
CA GLY A 57 -22.59 2.66 -4.89
C GLY A 57 -21.24 1.93 -4.99
N ARG A 58 -20.25 2.32 -4.18
CA ARG A 58 -18.92 1.69 -4.09
C ARG A 58 -18.86 0.64 -2.99
N ALA A 59 -17.96 -0.33 -3.14
CA ALA A 59 -17.74 -1.34 -2.12
C ALA A 59 -17.18 -0.69 -0.84
N PRO A 60 -17.58 -1.15 0.37
CA PRO A 60 -17.03 -0.61 1.62
C PRO A 60 -15.52 -0.83 1.71
N VAL A 61 -14.79 0.24 2.06
CA VAL A 61 -13.33 0.24 2.26
C VAL A 61 -13.01 0.49 3.73
N PHE A 62 -11.99 -0.21 4.26
CA PHE A 62 -11.44 0.07 5.58
C PHE A 62 -9.91 0.03 5.59
N PHE A 63 -9.32 0.70 6.59
CA PHE A 63 -7.88 0.71 6.81
C PHE A 63 -7.57 0.29 8.25
N VAL A 64 -6.67 -0.69 8.40
CA VAL A 64 -6.12 -1.09 9.71
C VAL A 64 -4.81 -0.36 9.90
N VAL A 65 -4.76 0.54 10.88
CA VAL A 65 -3.55 1.29 11.24
C VAL A 65 -3.14 0.94 12.67
N GLY A 66 -1.88 1.16 12.99
CA GLY A 66 -1.37 0.99 14.35
C GLY A 66 0.14 0.97 14.36
N ASN A 67 0.72 1.28 15.51
CA ASN A 67 2.17 1.24 15.66
C ASN A 67 2.71 -0.17 15.37
N GLN A 68 3.95 -0.24 14.91
CA GLN A 68 4.60 -1.52 14.68
C GLN A 68 4.57 -2.34 15.97
N LYS A 69 4.34 -3.66 15.85
CA LYS A 69 4.25 -4.61 16.97
C LYS A 69 2.96 -4.55 17.81
N SER A 70 1.96 -3.78 17.40
CA SER A 70 0.62 -3.75 18.02
C SER A 70 -0.33 -4.87 17.57
N GLY A 71 0.14 -5.87 16.82
CA GLY A 71 -0.70 -6.99 16.35
C GLY A 71 -1.50 -6.70 15.08
N THR A 72 -1.20 -5.63 14.35
CA THR A 72 -1.89 -5.24 13.09
C THR A 72 -1.90 -6.36 12.04
N THR A 73 -0.80 -7.09 11.87
CA THR A 73 -0.74 -8.25 10.97
C THR A 73 -1.63 -9.41 11.44
N TRP A 74 -1.79 -9.59 12.75
CA TRP A 74 -2.66 -10.64 13.29
C TRP A 74 -4.12 -10.31 13.01
N LEU A 75 -4.54 -9.07 13.30
CA LEU A 75 -5.89 -8.60 12.98
C LEU A 75 -6.18 -8.66 11.48
N MET A 76 -5.24 -8.23 10.63
CA MET A 76 -5.36 -8.34 9.16
C MET A 76 -5.66 -9.78 8.73
N ARG A 77 -4.92 -10.76 9.27
CA ARG A 77 -5.14 -12.19 8.95
C ARG A 77 -6.50 -12.70 9.44
N MET A 78 -6.95 -12.26 10.61
CA MET A 78 -8.29 -12.61 11.12
C MET A 78 -9.39 -12.04 10.22
N LEU A 79 -9.25 -10.79 9.79
CA LEU A 79 -10.21 -10.15 8.88
C LEU A 79 -10.22 -10.85 7.53
N ASP A 80 -9.05 -11.15 6.95
CA ASP A 80 -8.95 -11.82 5.63
C ASP A 80 -9.48 -13.26 5.65
N ALA A 81 -9.46 -13.92 6.80
CA ALA A 81 -10.06 -15.25 6.98
C ALA A 81 -11.60 -15.23 6.90
N HIS A 82 -12.24 -14.07 7.09
CA HIS A 82 -13.69 -13.95 6.97
C HIS A 82 -14.15 -14.15 5.52
N PRO A 83 -15.24 -14.90 5.25
CA PRO A 83 -15.69 -15.21 3.89
C PRO A 83 -16.01 -13.96 3.06
N GLU A 84 -16.40 -12.87 3.69
CA GLU A 84 -16.83 -11.64 3.01
C GLU A 84 -15.80 -10.50 3.00
N ILE A 85 -14.68 -10.65 3.69
CA ILE A 85 -13.68 -9.58 3.85
C ILE A 85 -12.38 -9.95 3.16
N LEU A 86 -11.93 -9.10 2.24
CA LEU A 86 -10.60 -9.12 1.68
C LEU A 86 -9.73 -8.15 2.46
N CYS A 87 -8.73 -8.63 3.19
CA CYS A 87 -7.81 -7.76 3.93
C CYS A 87 -6.37 -8.12 3.63
N LYS A 88 -5.66 -7.22 2.94
CA LYS A 88 -4.24 -7.39 2.62
C LYS A 88 -3.40 -6.29 3.27
N GLY A 89 -2.10 -6.34 3.09
CA GLY A 89 -1.17 -5.29 3.51
C GLY A 89 0.26 -5.61 3.08
N GLU A 90 1.20 -4.67 3.11
CA GLU A 90 1.07 -3.23 3.35
C GLU A 90 1.10 -2.50 2.00
N GLY A 91 -0.05 -2.01 1.54
CA GLY A 91 -0.15 -1.29 0.26
C GLY A 91 0.64 0.03 0.23
N ARG A 92 0.95 0.59 1.41
CA ARG A 92 1.68 1.86 1.61
C ARG A 92 1.08 2.97 0.74
N PHE A 93 -0.24 3.12 0.78
CA PHE A 93 -0.92 4.12 -0.04
C PHE A 93 -0.66 5.54 0.44
N PHE A 94 -0.71 5.73 1.76
CA PHE A 94 -0.54 7.00 2.47
C PHE A 94 0.91 7.20 2.92
N GLY A 95 1.31 8.45 3.14
CA GLY A 95 2.61 8.77 3.72
C GLY A 95 3.10 10.19 3.43
N ALA A 96 2.20 11.15 3.23
CA ALA A 96 2.55 12.54 2.90
C ALA A 96 3.54 13.17 3.91
N SER A 97 3.33 12.94 5.21
CA SER A 97 4.21 13.49 6.27
C SER A 97 5.45 12.63 6.56
N TRP A 98 5.57 11.43 5.96
CA TRP A 98 6.74 10.56 6.06
C TRP A 98 7.68 10.69 4.85
N ARG A 99 7.96 11.93 4.43
CA ARG A 99 8.79 12.20 3.26
C ARG A 99 10.28 12.17 3.60
N GLN A 100 11.00 11.18 3.10
CA GLN A 100 12.46 11.10 3.24
C GLN A 100 13.14 11.92 2.13
N LYS A 101 13.50 13.18 2.41
CA LYS A 101 14.10 14.12 1.44
C LYS A 101 15.47 13.68 0.85
N SER A 102 16.10 12.61 1.33
CA SER A 102 17.52 12.30 1.13
C SER A 102 17.88 11.20 0.12
N LEU A 103 16.95 10.69 -0.71
CA LEU A 103 17.22 9.49 -1.52
C LEU A 103 17.51 9.71 -3.02
N LYS A 104 17.54 10.96 -3.50
CA LYS A 104 17.74 11.33 -4.94
C LYS A 104 18.97 10.72 -5.65
N GLN A 105 19.89 10.05 -4.96
CA GLN A 105 21.05 9.35 -5.56
C GLN A 105 21.04 7.81 -5.43
N ARG A 106 20.06 7.18 -4.75
CA ARG A 106 19.98 5.71 -4.59
C ARG A 106 18.62 5.09 -4.99
N ASP A 107 17.74 5.88 -5.60
CA ASP A 107 16.31 5.59 -5.75
C ASP A 107 15.92 4.44 -6.71
N THR A 108 16.80 3.97 -7.61
CA THR A 108 16.42 2.85 -8.50
C THR A 108 16.38 1.48 -7.81
N LEU A 109 16.88 1.37 -6.57
CA LEU A 109 16.99 0.11 -5.82
C LEU A 109 16.03 -0.01 -4.63
N ARG A 110 15.18 0.99 -4.36
CA ARG A 110 14.20 0.93 -3.26
C ARG A 110 12.80 1.33 -3.74
N PRO A 111 11.75 0.61 -3.33
CA PRO A 111 10.38 1.00 -3.64
C PRO A 111 10.06 2.37 -2.99
N PRO A 112 9.19 3.18 -3.64
CA PRO A 112 8.78 4.47 -3.10
C PRO A 112 8.22 4.33 -1.68
N GLY A 113 8.39 5.39 -0.88
CA GLY A 113 7.95 5.42 0.52
C GLY A 113 6.45 5.19 0.68
N SER A 114 5.66 5.66 -0.28
CA SER A 114 4.22 5.40 -0.42
C SER A 114 3.74 5.70 -1.85
N LEU A 115 2.53 5.27 -2.21
CA LEU A 115 1.87 5.64 -3.46
C LEU A 115 1.67 7.17 -3.56
N TYR A 116 1.23 7.80 -2.47
CA TYR A 116 1.09 9.26 -2.40
C TYR A 116 2.40 9.98 -2.74
N ASN A 117 3.52 9.55 -2.14
CA ASN A 117 4.83 10.14 -2.41
C ASN A 117 5.27 9.90 -3.87
N ALA A 118 4.90 8.78 -4.48
CA ALA A 118 5.19 8.53 -5.88
C ALA A 118 4.50 9.54 -6.81
N PHE A 119 3.26 9.96 -6.51
CA PHE A 119 2.59 11.04 -7.23
C PHE A 119 3.17 12.41 -6.89
N LEU A 120 3.43 12.67 -5.61
CA LEU A 120 3.97 13.94 -5.14
C LEU A 120 5.36 14.26 -5.75
N ASP A 121 6.21 13.24 -5.89
CA ASP A 121 7.56 13.37 -6.46
C ASP A 121 7.58 13.29 -8.00
N ALA A 122 6.44 13.04 -8.65
CA ALA A 122 6.32 13.05 -10.10
C ALA A 122 6.29 14.50 -10.63
N GLU A 123 7.48 15.09 -10.80
CA GLU A 123 7.65 16.50 -11.19
C GLU A 123 6.87 16.89 -12.44
N TYR A 124 6.87 16.03 -13.47
CA TYR A 124 6.13 16.31 -14.71
C TYR A 124 4.60 16.28 -14.52
N LEU A 125 4.09 15.38 -13.67
CA LEU A 125 2.67 15.34 -13.30
C LEU A 125 2.27 16.63 -12.59
N ARG A 126 3.08 17.07 -11.62
CA ARG A 126 2.86 18.32 -10.90
C ARG A 126 2.82 19.53 -11.85
N LEU A 127 3.82 19.67 -12.72
CA LEU A 127 3.88 20.75 -13.71
C LEU A 127 2.69 20.73 -14.66
N TRP A 128 2.23 19.53 -15.04
CA TRP A 128 1.02 19.40 -15.86
C TRP A 128 -0.21 19.88 -15.10
N ILE A 129 -0.41 19.46 -13.85
CA ILE A 129 -1.53 19.91 -13.02
C ILE A 129 -1.53 21.44 -12.87
N GLU A 130 -0.37 22.03 -12.57
CA GLU A 130 -0.24 23.48 -12.34
C GLU A 130 -0.43 24.33 -13.61
N ARG A 131 -0.24 23.76 -14.81
CA ARG A 131 -0.22 24.54 -16.07
C ARG A 131 -1.32 24.17 -17.05
N SER A 132 -1.92 22.98 -16.91
CA SER A 132 -2.96 22.48 -17.79
C SER A 132 -4.20 23.37 -17.73
N VAL A 133 -4.81 23.63 -18.88
CA VAL A 133 -6.07 24.38 -18.96
C VAL A 133 -7.21 23.75 -18.16
N TRP A 134 -7.08 22.48 -17.80
CA TRP A 134 -8.06 21.69 -17.06
C TRP A 134 -7.93 21.77 -15.52
N SER A 135 -6.81 22.28 -15.00
CA SER A 135 -6.51 22.22 -13.56
C SER A 135 -5.73 23.41 -13.01
N ARG A 136 -5.18 24.30 -13.87
CA ARG A 136 -4.30 25.42 -13.49
C ARG A 136 -4.91 26.46 -12.53
N ASN A 137 -6.23 26.44 -12.33
CA ASN A 137 -6.94 27.38 -11.47
C ASN A 137 -7.38 26.74 -10.14
N ASP A 138 -7.10 25.46 -9.93
CA ASP A 138 -7.51 24.69 -8.76
C ASP A 138 -6.32 24.43 -7.84
N ASP A 139 -6.58 23.85 -6.66
CA ASP A 139 -5.53 23.39 -5.77
C ASP A 139 -4.87 22.11 -6.31
N ALA A 140 -3.57 22.18 -6.57
CA ALA A 140 -2.78 21.03 -7.00
C ALA A 140 -2.75 19.90 -5.95
N ALA A 141 -2.85 20.22 -4.65
CA ALA A 141 -2.90 19.22 -3.59
C ALA A 141 -4.19 18.39 -3.67
N GLU A 142 -5.33 19.04 -3.91
CA GLU A 142 -6.62 18.36 -4.10
C GLU A 142 -6.59 17.41 -5.30
N HIS A 143 -5.96 17.82 -6.41
CA HIS A 143 -5.75 16.94 -7.56
C HIS A 143 -4.89 15.72 -7.21
N LEU A 144 -3.85 15.88 -6.39
CA LEU A 144 -3.02 14.76 -5.93
C LEU A 144 -3.78 13.80 -5.01
N ASP A 145 -4.60 14.32 -4.10
CA ASP A 145 -5.47 13.50 -3.23
C ASP A 145 -6.45 12.68 -4.07
N ASN A 146 -7.12 13.32 -5.04
CA ASN A 146 -8.07 12.67 -5.93
C ASN A 146 -7.42 11.60 -6.81
N LEU A 147 -6.23 11.88 -7.38
CA LEU A 147 -5.46 10.90 -8.15
C LEU A 147 -5.01 9.73 -7.28
N THR A 148 -4.60 10.00 -6.05
CA THR A 148 -4.24 8.97 -5.07
C THR A 148 -5.44 8.08 -4.77
N ARG A 149 -6.60 8.66 -4.47
CA ARG A 149 -7.86 7.93 -4.26
C ARG A 149 -8.20 7.04 -5.45
N MET A 150 -8.18 7.58 -6.67
CA MET A 150 -8.47 6.82 -7.88
C MET A 150 -7.53 5.63 -8.06
N ALA A 151 -6.25 5.80 -7.75
CA ALA A 151 -5.28 4.71 -7.82
C ALA A 151 -5.52 3.65 -6.74
N ILE A 152 -5.86 4.06 -5.51
CA ILE A 152 -6.23 3.14 -4.43
C ILE A 152 -7.48 2.34 -4.81
N ASP A 153 -8.53 3.00 -5.30
CA ASP A 153 -9.76 2.38 -5.78
C ASP A 153 -9.44 1.31 -6.85
N TYR A 154 -8.59 1.65 -7.82
CA TYR A 154 -8.17 0.72 -8.87
C TYR A 154 -7.56 -0.57 -8.30
N PHE A 155 -6.64 -0.46 -7.33
CA PHE A 155 -5.99 -1.62 -6.74
C PHE A 155 -6.93 -2.42 -5.82
N LEU A 156 -7.66 -1.75 -4.94
CA LEU A 156 -8.51 -2.41 -3.94
C LEU A 156 -9.74 -3.04 -4.57
N GLU A 157 -10.50 -2.29 -5.38
CA GLU A 157 -11.68 -2.84 -6.05
C GLU A 157 -11.29 -3.92 -7.06
N GLY A 158 -10.19 -3.73 -7.79
CA GLY A 158 -9.69 -4.72 -8.74
C GLY A 158 -9.39 -6.07 -8.11
N GLU A 159 -8.84 -6.08 -6.89
CA GLU A 159 -8.62 -7.31 -6.13
C GLU A 159 -9.91 -7.86 -5.50
N LEU A 160 -10.79 -6.98 -5.00
CA LEU A 160 -12.07 -7.37 -4.43
C LEU A 160 -12.93 -8.14 -5.47
N LEU A 161 -13.02 -7.62 -6.68
CA LEU A 161 -13.76 -8.20 -7.79
C LEU A 161 -13.27 -9.60 -8.18
N LYS A 162 -11.96 -9.85 -8.10
CA LYS A 162 -11.36 -11.17 -8.34
C LYS A 162 -11.64 -12.14 -7.21
N SER A 163 -11.71 -11.64 -5.97
CA SER A 163 -11.93 -12.46 -4.78
C SER A 163 -13.37 -12.92 -4.61
N GLY A 164 -14.34 -12.20 -5.17
CA GLY A 164 -15.78 -12.45 -4.94
C GLY A 164 -16.28 -12.05 -3.55
N LYS A 165 -15.43 -11.39 -2.74
CA LYS A 165 -15.77 -10.89 -1.41
C LYS A 165 -16.52 -9.53 -1.50
N LYS A 166 -17.08 -9.09 -0.38
CA LYS A 166 -17.97 -7.90 -0.32
C LYS A 166 -17.27 -6.63 0.17
N VAL A 167 -16.28 -6.78 1.05
CA VAL A 167 -15.57 -5.67 1.70
C VAL A 167 -14.08 -5.79 1.44
N VAL A 168 -13.40 -4.67 1.21
CA VAL A 168 -11.94 -4.64 1.03
C VAL A 168 -11.28 -3.72 2.06
N GLY A 169 -10.11 -4.11 2.53
CA GLY A 169 -9.29 -3.22 3.33
C GLY A 169 -7.79 -3.49 3.22
N ASP A 170 -7.03 -2.49 3.63
CA ASP A 170 -5.57 -2.55 3.71
C ASP A 170 -5.10 -2.35 5.15
N LYS A 171 -4.17 -3.19 5.58
CA LYS A 171 -3.35 -2.94 6.77
C LYS A 171 -2.27 -1.94 6.37
N SER A 172 -2.59 -0.67 6.56
CA SER A 172 -1.72 0.46 6.26
C SER A 172 -0.72 0.71 7.39
N PRO A 173 0.55 0.99 7.08
CA PRO A 173 1.53 1.33 8.11
C PRO A 173 1.15 2.66 8.78
N LEU A 174 1.19 2.73 10.10
CA LEU A 174 1.15 4.00 10.83
C LEU A 174 2.53 4.64 10.78
N LEU A 175 2.81 5.39 9.72
CA LEU A 175 4.12 6.04 9.53
C LEU A 175 4.27 7.23 10.49
N THR A 176 3.19 7.98 10.65
CA THR A 176 3.09 9.23 11.42
C THR A 176 1.70 9.38 12.03
N PRO A 177 1.51 10.23 13.06
CA PRO A 177 0.18 10.55 13.57
C PRO A 177 -0.77 11.07 12.49
N GLU A 178 -0.25 11.83 11.51
CA GLU A 178 -1.04 12.45 10.46
C GLU A 178 -1.62 11.45 9.45
N THR A 179 -1.19 10.17 9.51
CA THR A 179 -1.67 9.13 8.58
C THR A 179 -3.20 8.96 8.67
N ILE A 180 -3.79 9.12 9.87
CA ILE A 180 -5.25 8.99 10.04
C ILE A 180 -5.98 10.18 9.39
N GLN A 181 -5.43 11.39 9.52
CA GLN A 181 -5.95 12.60 8.86
C GLN A 181 -5.83 12.48 7.35
N GLU A 182 -4.71 11.97 6.83
CA GLU A 182 -4.50 11.72 5.40
C GLU A 182 -5.53 10.70 4.86
N ILE A 183 -5.79 9.61 5.59
CA ILE A 183 -6.85 8.66 5.26
C ILE A 183 -8.21 9.35 5.25
N SER A 184 -8.54 10.15 6.26
CA SER A 184 -9.83 10.83 6.35
C SER A 184 -10.03 11.89 5.26
N ALA A 185 -8.96 12.52 4.77
CA ALA A 185 -9.02 13.48 3.68
C ALA A 185 -9.30 12.78 2.34
N ILE A 186 -8.61 11.67 2.07
CA ILE A 186 -8.71 10.93 0.79
C ILE A 186 -9.93 9.99 0.76
N TYR A 187 -10.28 9.40 1.90
CA TYR A 187 -11.41 8.47 2.09
C TYR A 187 -12.23 8.84 3.34
N PRO A 188 -13.04 9.91 3.29
CA PRO A 188 -13.88 10.32 4.41
C PRO A 188 -14.91 9.24 4.81
N GLU A 189 -15.29 8.36 3.89
CA GLU A 189 -16.24 7.27 4.12
C GLU A 189 -15.60 5.99 4.65
N ALA A 190 -14.26 5.85 4.59
CA ALA A 190 -13.60 4.62 5.00
C ALA A 190 -13.64 4.44 6.52
N LYS A 191 -13.77 3.19 6.96
CA LYS A 191 -13.60 2.85 8.38
C LYS A 191 -12.12 2.74 8.70
N VAL A 192 -11.67 3.38 9.78
CA VAL A 192 -10.30 3.27 10.27
C VAL A 192 -10.30 2.47 11.57
N ILE A 193 -9.58 1.34 11.58
CA ILE A 193 -9.37 0.53 12.77
C ILE A 193 -7.97 0.83 13.30
N HIS A 194 -7.89 1.62 14.38
CA HIS A 194 -6.63 1.98 15.01
C HIS A 194 -6.26 0.98 16.13
N MET A 195 -5.28 0.14 15.88
CA MET A 195 -4.74 -0.80 16.87
C MET A 195 -3.77 -0.10 17.82
N ILE A 196 -4.17 -0.05 19.09
CA ILE A 196 -3.37 0.48 20.19
C ILE A 196 -2.92 -0.69 21.07
N ARG A 197 -1.63 -0.70 21.42
CA ARG A 197 -1.04 -1.66 22.35
C ARG A 197 -0.13 -0.91 23.32
N ASP A 198 -0.08 -1.38 24.56
CA ASP A 198 0.82 -0.85 25.59
C ASP A 198 2.25 -0.71 25.06
N GLY A 199 2.85 0.47 25.27
CA GLY A 199 4.18 0.80 24.74
C GLY A 199 5.29 -0.09 25.29
N ARG A 200 5.15 -0.58 26.53
CA ARG A 200 6.11 -1.51 27.16
C ARG A 200 6.10 -2.85 26.43
N ASP A 201 4.91 -3.36 26.14
CA ASP A 201 4.69 -4.58 25.36
C ASP A 201 5.24 -4.47 23.93
N VAL A 202 5.01 -3.32 23.30
CA VAL A 202 5.57 -2.99 21.98
C VAL A 202 7.10 -3.00 22.03
N ALA A 203 7.69 -2.39 23.06
CA ALA A 203 9.15 -2.35 23.24
C ALA A 203 9.75 -3.75 23.39
N VAL A 204 9.16 -4.60 24.25
CA VAL A 204 9.56 -6.01 24.39
C VAL A 204 9.48 -6.73 23.04
N SER A 205 8.35 -6.61 22.33
CA SER A 205 8.17 -7.26 21.03
C SER A 205 9.15 -6.77 19.96
N ALA A 206 9.46 -5.47 19.95
CA ALA A 206 10.42 -4.86 19.01
C ALA A 206 11.85 -5.33 19.27
N ALA A 207 12.25 -5.46 20.54
CA ALA A 207 13.58 -5.93 20.92
C ALA A 207 13.79 -7.40 20.52
N HIS A 208 12.82 -8.27 20.82
CA HIS A 208 12.85 -9.68 20.37
C HIS A 208 12.83 -9.81 18.84
N HIS A 209 12.02 -8.99 18.16
CA HIS A 209 11.99 -8.96 16.69
C HIS A 209 13.35 -8.58 16.11
N SER A 210 13.99 -7.54 16.63
CA SER A 210 15.32 -7.08 16.20
C SER A 210 16.38 -8.17 16.41
N ARG A 211 16.36 -8.86 17.57
CA ARG A 211 17.26 -10.00 17.82
C ARG A 211 17.05 -11.13 16.82
N ASN A 212 15.80 -11.51 16.54
CA ASN A 212 15.49 -12.58 15.60
C ASN A 212 15.90 -12.24 14.16
N PHE A 213 15.67 -11.00 13.72
CA PHE A 213 16.12 -10.52 12.42
C PHE A 213 17.65 -10.39 12.32
N GLY A 214 18.32 -9.99 13.40
CA GLY A 214 19.78 -9.94 13.47
C GLY A 214 20.42 -11.32 13.35
N ARG A 215 19.85 -12.34 14.03
CA ARG A 215 20.26 -13.75 13.92
C ARG A 215 20.10 -14.31 12.50
N ALA A 216 19.04 -13.92 11.78
CA ALA A 216 18.82 -14.33 10.39
C ALA A 216 19.85 -13.74 9.40
N ARG A 217 20.51 -12.62 9.74
CA ARG A 217 21.48 -11.93 8.88
C ARG A 217 22.95 -12.25 9.18
N LYS A 218 23.27 -12.82 10.35
CA LYS A 218 24.63 -13.26 10.71
C LYS A 218 24.55 -14.62 11.41
N PRO A 219 24.77 -15.74 10.67
CA PRO A 219 24.78 -17.07 11.28
C PRO A 219 25.97 -17.27 12.23
N GLU A 220 27.11 -16.61 11.96
CA GLU A 220 28.36 -16.78 12.71
C GLU A 220 29.07 -15.43 12.90
N GLY A 221 29.21 -15.01 14.15
CA GLY A 221 29.92 -13.80 14.56
C GLY A 221 29.80 -13.60 16.09
N PRO A 222 30.76 -12.91 16.74
CA PRO A 222 30.81 -12.84 18.21
C PRO A 222 29.54 -12.25 18.79
N ARG A 223 29.08 -12.82 19.91
CA ARG A 223 27.89 -12.36 20.62
C ARG A 223 28.18 -11.11 21.44
N GLU A 224 27.26 -10.17 21.28
CA GLU A 224 26.83 -9.14 22.24
C GLU A 224 27.78 -7.94 22.46
N SER A 225 27.23 -6.74 22.24
CA SER A 225 27.55 -5.56 23.05
C SER A 225 27.26 -5.90 24.52
N GLU A 226 28.10 -5.46 25.45
CA GLU A 226 27.90 -5.70 26.90
C GLU A 226 26.54 -5.20 27.42
N ASP A 227 25.94 -4.24 26.71
CA ASP A 227 24.57 -3.81 26.94
C ASP A 227 23.55 -4.89 26.54
N GLY A 228 22.73 -5.31 27.50
CA GLY A 228 21.63 -6.26 27.30
C GLY A 228 20.60 -5.81 26.24
N MET A 229 19.61 -6.67 25.96
CA MET A 229 18.52 -6.42 24.97
C MET A 229 17.78 -5.08 25.15
N PHE A 230 17.81 -4.53 26.36
CA PHE A 230 17.07 -3.36 26.78
C PHE A 230 18.02 -2.33 27.37
N SER A 231 18.99 -1.85 26.57
CA SER A 231 19.80 -0.72 26.99
C SER A 231 18.93 0.52 27.16
N GLU A 232 19.33 1.43 28.05
CA GLU A 232 18.58 2.66 28.34
C GLU A 232 18.28 3.45 27.07
N GLY A 233 19.30 3.68 26.22
CA GLY A 233 19.11 4.38 24.94
C GLY A 233 18.18 3.65 23.94
N GLN A 234 18.10 2.32 23.97
CA GLN A 234 17.13 1.58 23.15
C GLN A 234 15.70 1.73 23.68
N LEU A 235 15.52 1.70 25.00
CA LEU A 235 14.23 1.91 25.64
C LEU A 235 13.74 3.34 25.43
N GLU A 236 14.60 4.35 25.59
CA GLU A 236 14.29 5.75 25.31
C GLU A 236 13.86 5.95 23.87
N LYS A 237 14.57 5.35 22.91
CA LYS A 237 14.20 5.40 21.49
C LYS A 237 12.83 4.78 21.24
N LEU A 238 12.56 3.58 21.77
CA LEU A 238 11.28 2.89 21.59
C LEU A 238 10.14 3.67 22.26
N ALA A 239 10.37 4.26 23.42
CA ALA A 239 9.42 5.11 24.11
C ALA A 239 9.11 6.38 23.30
N ALA A 240 10.14 7.06 22.79
CA ALA A 240 9.98 8.24 21.94
C ALA A 240 9.23 7.93 20.64
N GLU A 241 9.56 6.83 19.96
CA GLU A 241 8.85 6.38 18.76
C GLU A 241 7.38 6.06 19.05
N TRP A 242 7.09 5.34 20.14
CA TRP A 242 5.72 5.03 20.53
C TRP A 242 4.93 6.30 20.87
N ALA A 243 5.49 7.19 21.70
CA ALA A 243 4.85 8.46 22.07
C ALA A 243 4.61 9.35 20.85
N SER A 244 5.55 9.38 19.90
CA SER A 244 5.43 10.18 18.68
C SER A 244 4.30 9.74 17.76
N ARG A 245 3.86 8.47 17.82
CA ARG A 245 2.88 7.87 16.90
C ARG A 245 1.51 7.64 17.54
N VAL A 246 1.45 7.47 18.85
CA VAL A 246 0.24 7.07 19.59
C VAL A 246 -0.18 8.13 20.61
N GLY A 247 0.77 8.92 21.14
CA GLY A 247 0.55 9.80 22.29
C GLY A 247 -0.05 11.18 21.99
N LYS A 248 -0.60 11.41 20.80
CA LYS A 248 -1.25 12.66 20.40
C LYS A 248 -2.66 12.42 19.89
#